data_AF-A0A7L0SBM0-F1
#
_entry.id   AF-A0A7L0SBM0-F1
#
_cell.length_a   1.000
_cell.length_b   1.000
_cell.length_c   1.000
_cell.angle_alpha   90.00
_cell.angle_beta   90.00
_cell.angle_gamma   90.00
#
_symmetry.space_group_name_H-M   'P 1'
#
loop_
_entity.id
_entity.type
_entity.pdbx_description
1 polymer ?
#
loop_
_entity_poly.entity_id
_entity_poly.type
_entity_poly.pdbx_seq_one_letter_code
_entity_poly.pdbx_strand_id
1 'polypeptide(L)' 'QSGDATIGDVLTSPPAVVPCAGGQLYQECGRACGQTCAELRLDGAGSCPDLAGLCIPGCQCPPGLVLAEDGQCVPP' A
#
# COMPACT_ATOMS: atom_id res chain seq x y z
N GLN A 1 51.67 -3.96 -13.44
CA GLN A 1 50.49 -4.81 -13.66
C GLN A 1 49.41 -4.26 -12.76
N SER A 2 48.50 -3.53 -13.39
CA SER A 2 47.36 -2.82 -12.82
C SER A 2 46.49 -3.78 -12.00
N GLY A 3 46.45 -3.59 -10.69
CA GLY A 3 45.39 -4.16 -9.85
C GLY A 3 44.20 -3.22 -9.92
N ASP A 4 43.25 -3.53 -10.81
CA ASP A 4 41.92 -2.93 -10.79
C ASP A 4 41.28 -3.30 -9.45
N ALA A 5 41.19 -2.35 -8.54
CA ALA A 5 40.39 -2.48 -7.34
C ALA A 5 38.93 -2.41 -7.79
N THR A 6 38.41 -3.53 -8.29
CA THR A 6 36.99 -3.67 -8.54
C THR A 6 36.30 -3.43 -7.20
N ILE A 7 35.49 -2.37 -7.14
CA ILE A 7 34.59 -2.09 -6.02
C ILE A 7 33.57 -3.24 -6.03
N GLY A 8 33.99 -4.36 -5.46
CA GLY A 8 33.20 -5.58 -5.37
C GLY A 8 32.09 -5.34 -4.37
N ASP A 9 30.88 -5.27 -4.91
CA ASP A 9 29.65 -5.58 -4.21
C ASP A 9 29.43 -4.79 -2.90
N VAL A 10 29.23 -3.48 -3.04
CA VAL A 10 27.95 -3.00 -2.53
C VAL A 10 26.89 -3.67 -3.40
N LEU A 11 26.47 -4.88 -3.03
CA LEU A 11 25.14 -5.39 -3.36
C LEU A 11 24.19 -4.36 -2.77
N THR A 12 24.03 -3.26 -3.50
CA THR A 12 22.90 -2.38 -3.47
C THR A 12 21.77 -3.30 -3.83
N SER A 13 21.23 -3.99 -2.81
CA SER A 13 19.88 -4.46 -2.90
C SER A 13 19.13 -3.22 -3.39
N PRO A 14 18.54 -3.23 -4.60
CA PRO A 14 17.64 -2.14 -4.94
C PRO A 14 16.73 -2.03 -3.73
N PRO A 15 16.52 -0.84 -3.13
CA PRO A 15 15.68 -0.73 -1.94
C PRO A 15 14.43 -1.48 -2.32
N ALA A 16 14.19 -2.63 -1.66
CA ALA A 16 13.24 -3.60 -2.17
C ALA A 16 11.95 -2.80 -2.32
N VAL A 17 11.57 -2.50 -3.55
CA VAL A 17 10.34 -1.78 -3.84
C VAL A 17 9.34 -2.84 -3.48
N VAL A 18 8.96 -2.87 -2.20
CA VAL A 18 8.06 -3.89 -1.66
C VAL A 18 6.80 -3.71 -2.47
N PRO A 19 6.57 -4.56 -3.48
CA PRO A 19 5.38 -4.41 -4.28
C PRO A 19 4.25 -4.68 -3.31
N CYS A 20 3.22 -3.84 -3.38
CA CYS A 20 2.07 -3.97 -2.50
C CYS A 20 1.58 -5.44 -2.47
N ALA A 21 1.41 -5.99 -1.27
CA ALA A 21 1.09 -7.40 -1.08
C ALA A 21 -0.42 -7.63 -1.00
N GLY A 22 -0.86 -8.88 -1.12
CA GLY A 22 -2.26 -9.24 -0.90
C GLY A 22 -3.25 -8.64 -1.92
N GLY A 23 -2.79 -8.36 -3.13
CA GLY A 23 -3.62 -7.79 -4.21
C GLY A 23 -3.80 -6.27 -4.14
N GLN A 24 -3.08 -5.60 -3.23
CA GLN A 24 -3.02 -4.15 -3.15
C GLN A 24 -2.24 -3.59 -4.35
N LEU A 25 -2.54 -2.35 -4.70
CA LEU A 25 -1.86 -1.57 -5.73
C LEU A 25 -1.31 -0.31 -5.09
N TYR A 26 -0.11 0.10 -5.48
CA TYR A 26 0.41 1.40 -5.07
C TYR A 26 -0.38 2.48 -5.79
N GLN A 27 -0.92 3.42 -5.01
CA GLN A 27 -1.65 4.57 -5.52
C GLN A 27 -0.99 5.82 -4.93
N GLU A 28 -0.67 6.80 -5.79
CA GLU A 28 -0.14 8.09 -5.35
C GLU A 28 -1.21 8.97 -4.68
N CYS A 29 -2.48 8.72 -5.03
CA CYS A 29 -3.65 9.44 -4.56
C CYS A 29 -4.76 8.42 -4.27
N GLY A 30 -4.57 7.66 -3.19
CA GLY A 30 -5.52 6.66 -2.71
C GLY A 30 -6.50 7.21 -1.67
N ARG A 31 -7.55 6.45 -1.35
CA ARG A 31 -8.57 6.88 -0.37
C ARG A 31 -7.97 6.89 1.04
N ALA A 32 -8.22 7.97 1.79
CA ALA A 32 -7.71 8.09 3.15
C ALA A 32 -8.40 7.16 4.18
N CYS A 33 -9.58 6.63 3.87
CA CYS A 33 -10.32 5.72 4.76
C CYS A 33 -11.21 4.75 3.99
N GLY A 34 -11.94 3.90 4.74
CA GLY A 34 -12.69 2.78 4.15
C GLY A 34 -11.78 1.80 3.43
N GLN A 35 -10.53 1.69 3.89
CA GLN A 35 -9.51 0.82 3.31
C GLN A 35 -9.59 -0.60 3.85
N THR A 36 -10.19 -0.79 5.02
CA THR A 36 -10.30 -2.08 5.69
C THR A 36 -11.76 -2.45 5.98
N CYS A 37 -12.05 -3.74 6.13
CA CYS A 37 -13.36 -4.21 6.59
C CYS A 37 -13.72 -3.66 7.98
N ALA A 38 -12.70 -3.45 8.84
CA ALA A 38 -12.89 -2.89 10.17
C ALA A 38 -13.43 -1.46 10.10
N GLU A 39 -12.87 -0.60 9.24
CA GLU A 39 -13.38 0.77 9.02
C GLU A 39 -14.84 0.78 8.53
N LEU A 40 -15.22 -0.15 7.64
CA LEU A 40 -16.58 -0.20 7.10
C LEU A 40 -17.63 -0.63 8.12
N ARG A 41 -17.24 -1.48 9.10
CA ARG A 41 -18.16 -2.07 10.08
C ARG A 41 -18.59 -1.08 11.16
N LEU A 42 -17.87 0.02 11.37
CA LEU A 42 -18.34 1.12 12.20
C LEU A 42 -19.47 1.86 11.47
N ASP A 43 -20.68 1.30 11.52
CA ASP A 43 -22.03 1.92 11.55
C ASP A 43 -22.19 3.39 11.08
N GLY A 44 -21.65 3.73 9.91
CA GLY A 44 -21.72 5.07 9.30
C GLY A 44 -20.46 5.94 9.48
N ALA A 45 -19.52 5.54 10.34
CA ALA A 45 -18.22 6.18 10.54
C ALA A 45 -17.12 5.69 9.58
N GLY A 46 -17.36 4.60 8.82
CA GLY A 46 -16.51 4.21 7.68
C GLY A 46 -16.46 5.26 6.57
N SER A 47 -17.45 6.15 6.56
CA SER A 47 -17.41 7.40 5.79
C SER A 47 -16.74 8.45 6.66
N CYS A 48 -15.41 8.54 6.62
CA CYS A 48 -14.66 9.64 7.23
C CYS A 48 -14.96 10.94 6.45
N PRO A 49 -15.95 11.74 6.88
CA PRO A 49 -16.43 12.83 6.03
C PRO A 49 -15.40 13.97 5.97
N ASP A 50 -14.62 14.15 7.04
CA ASP A 50 -13.56 15.15 7.13
C ASP A 50 -12.35 14.82 6.22
N LEU A 51 -12.22 13.57 5.81
CA LEU A 51 -11.19 13.08 4.89
C LEU A 51 -11.75 12.78 3.50
N ALA A 52 -13.04 13.04 3.28
CA ALA A 52 -13.66 12.88 1.97
C ALA A 52 -13.06 13.90 0.98
N GLY A 53 -12.30 13.39 0.01
CA GLY A 53 -11.59 14.20 -0.98
C GLY A 53 -10.11 14.44 -0.66
N LEU A 54 -9.63 14.04 0.52
CA LEU A 54 -8.21 13.92 0.79
C LEU A 54 -7.71 12.57 0.25
N CYS A 55 -6.58 12.61 -0.44
CA CYS A 55 -5.92 11.40 -0.89
C CYS A 55 -4.51 11.29 -0.33
N ILE A 56 -4.11 10.04 -0.09
CA ILE A 56 -2.82 9.71 0.50
C ILE A 56 -2.08 8.69 -0.37
N PRO A 57 -0.76 8.83 -0.56
CA PRO A 57 0.02 7.84 -1.29
C PRO A 57 0.20 6.58 -0.44
N GLY A 58 0.04 5.39 -1.04
CA GLY A 58 0.26 4.13 -0.34
C GLY A 58 -0.27 2.89 -1.08
N CYS A 59 -0.02 1.72 -0.48
CA CYS A 59 -0.59 0.45 -0.93
C CYS A 59 -2.05 0.35 -0.49
N GLN A 60 -2.95 0.15 -1.45
CA GLN A 60 -4.39 0.15 -1.20
C GLN A 60 -5.10 -0.83 -2.12
N CYS A 61 -6.24 -1.34 -1.66
CA CYS A 61 -7.06 -2.21 -2.47
C CYS A 61 -7.67 -1.45 -3.66
N PRO A 62 -7.79 -2.10 -4.84
CA PRO A 62 -8.44 -1.50 -5.98
C PRO A 62 -9.91 -1.14 -5.67
N PRO A 63 -10.52 -0.25 -6.45
CA PRO A 63 -11.92 0.14 -6.26
C PRO A 63 -12.85 -1.08 -6.19
N GLY A 64 -13.75 -1.09 -5.19
CA GLY A 64 -14.70 -2.18 -4.96
C GLY A 64 -14.19 -3.29 -4.02
N LEU A 65 -12.92 -3.26 -3.61
CA LEU A 65 -12.36 -4.16 -2.61
C LEU A 65 -11.92 -3.40 -1.34
N VAL A 66 -11.78 -4.14 -0.25
CA VAL A 66 -11.25 -3.70 1.04
C VAL A 66 -10.25 -4.71 1.58
N LEU A 67 -9.34 -4.23 2.42
CA LEU A 67 -8.34 -5.05 3.07
C LEU A 67 -8.97 -5.83 4.24
N ALA A 68 -8.92 -7.15 4.16
CA ALA A 68 -9.24 -8.03 5.27
C ALA A 68 -8.09 -8.09 6.29
N GLU A 69 -8.37 -8.61 7.48
CA GLU A 69 -7.37 -8.75 8.57
C GLU A 69 -6.19 -9.66 8.20
N ASP A 70 -6.38 -10.57 7.23
CA ASP A 70 -5.33 -11.43 6.67
C ASP A 70 -4.42 -10.71 5.65
N GLY A 71 -4.70 -9.43 5.38
CA GLY A 71 -3.95 -8.61 4.44
C GLY A 71 -4.34 -8.81 2.98
N GLN A 72 -5.46 -9.49 2.68
CA GLN A 72 -5.95 -9.71 1.32
C GLN A 72 -7.05 -8.71 0.95
N CYS A 73 -7.04 -8.24 -0.30
CA CYS A 73 -8.14 -7.45 -0.84
C CYS A 73 -9.33 -8.35 -1.18
N VAL A 74 -10.43 -8.15 -0.48
CA VAL A 74 -11.67 -8.93 -0.60
C VAL A 74 -12.88 -8.03 -0.83
N PRO A 75 -14.01 -8.56 -1.33
CA PRO A 75 -15.26 -7.82 -1.36
C PRO A 75 -15.69 -7.42 0.06
N PRO A 76 -16.19 -6.18 0.25
CA PRO A 76 -16.63 -5.64 1.55
C PRO A 76 -17.88 -6.32 2.11
#